data_AF-A0A7V9N579-F1
#
_entry.id   AF-A0A7V9N579-F1
#
_cell.length_a   1.000
_cell.length_b   1.000
_cell.length_c   1.000
_cell.angle_alpha   90.00
_cell.angle_beta   90.00
_cell.angle_gamma   90.00
#
_symmetry.space_group_name_H-M   'P 1'
#
loop_
_entity.id
_entity.type
_entity.pdbx_description
1 polymer ?
#
loop_
_entity_poly.entity_id
_entity_poly.type
_entity_poly.pdbx_seq_one_letter_code
_entity_poly.pdbx_strand_id
1 'polypeptide(L)' 'MKLYLAGPMFTAAEEAHNLRLAAKLRGHGFEVFCPNESEPSSDKTRTDITPRLIYDVDIEAVESCNVLICQVS' A
#
# COMPACT_ATOMS: atom_id res chain seq x y z
N MET A 1 -15.70 -2.87 0.33
CA MET A 1 -15.05 -3.24 -0.96
C MET A 1 -13.59 -2.92 -0.81
N LYS A 2 -12.73 -3.91 -1.07
CA LYS A 2 -11.30 -3.87 -0.81
C LYS A 2 -10.53 -3.37 -2.03
N LEU A 3 -9.69 -2.37 -1.82
CA LEU A 3 -8.85 -1.75 -2.84
C LEU A 3 -7.38 -1.98 -2.49
N TYR A 4 -6.58 -2.33 -3.49
CA TYR A 4 -5.13 -2.30 -3.40
C TYR A 4 -4.60 -1.08 -4.15
N LEU A 5 -3.82 -0.22 -3.49
CA LEU A 5 -3.14 0.91 -4.13
C LEU A 5 -1.74 0.50 -4.58
N ALA A 6 -1.60 0.26 -5.88
CA ALA A 6 -0.31 0.05 -6.53
C ALA A 6 0.27 1.39 -7.01
N GLY A 7 1.56 1.60 -6.79
CA GLY A 7 2.28 2.77 -7.25
C GLY A 7 3.68 2.85 -6.63
N PRO A 8 4.58 3.66 -7.19
CA PRO A 8 5.87 3.93 -6.58
C PRO A 8 5.70 4.70 -5.26
N MET A 9 6.71 4.64 -4.39
CA MET A 9 6.69 5.26 -3.06
C MET A 9 8.07 5.74 -2.58
N PHE A 10 8.99 5.96 -3.51
CA PHE A 10 10.40 6.17 -3.20
C PHE A 10 10.75 7.66 -3.06
N THR A 11 9.88 8.55 -3.54
CA THR A 11 9.99 9.99 -3.37
C THR A 11 8.93 10.53 -2.41
N ALA A 12 9.22 11.66 -1.76
CA ALA A 12 8.25 12.33 -0.89
C ALA A 12 6.96 12.73 -1.62
N ALA A 13 7.04 13.03 -2.93
CA ALA A 13 5.88 13.37 -3.73
C ALA A 13 4.97 12.15 -3.97
N GLU A 14 5.56 10.99 -4.27
CA GLU A 14 4.84 9.72 -4.45
C GLU A 14 4.17 9.29 -3.15
N GLU A 15 4.90 9.29 -2.03
CA GLU A 15 4.36 8.97 -0.71
C GLU A 15 3.18 9.90 -0.34
N ALA A 16 3.35 11.22 -0.48
CA ALA A 16 2.29 12.18 -0.20
C ALA A 16 1.06 11.96 -1.09
N HIS A 17 1.25 11.59 -2.36
CA HIS A 17 0.16 11.27 -3.26
C HIS A 17 -0.61 10.02 -2.80
N ASN A 18 0.11 8.93 -2.51
CA ASN A 18 -0.49 7.66 -2.12
C ASN A 18 -1.29 7.80 -0.83
N LEU A 19 -0.73 8.45 0.20
CA LEU A 19 -1.40 8.69 1.48
C LEU A 19 -2.66 9.56 1.31
N ARG A 20 -2.59 10.62 0.48
CA ARG A 20 -3.75 11.47 0.18
C ARG A 20 -4.86 10.69 -0.54
N LEU A 21 -4.49 9.86 -1.51
CA LEU A 21 -5.45 9.05 -2.27
C LEU A 21 -6.10 8.00 -1.36
N ALA A 22 -5.31 7.30 -0.53
CA ALA A 22 -5.79 6.34 0.45
C ALA A 22 -6.81 6.96 1.40
N ALA A 23 -6.48 8.12 1.98
CA ALA A 23 -7.39 8.86 2.87
C ALA A 23 -8.70 9.23 2.18
N LYS A 24 -8.64 9.72 0.92
CA LYS A 24 -9.83 10.08 0.15
C LYS A 24 -10.73 8.86 -0.12
N LEU A 25 -10.16 7.75 -0.55
CA LEU A 25 -10.91 6.52 -0.83
C LEU A 25 -11.54 5.94 0.43
N ARG A 26 -10.82 5.95 1.56
CA ARG A 26 -11.40 5.57 2.87
C ARG A 26 -12.55 6.49 3.27
N GLY A 27 -12.44 7.79 2.98
CA GLY A 27 -13.54 8.76 3.16
C GLY A 27 -14.81 8.45 2.35
N HIS A 28 -14.69 7.66 1.28
CA HIS A 28 -15.83 7.15 0.50
C HIS A 28 -16.32 5.77 0.96
N GLY A 29 -15.77 5.21 2.05
CA GLY A 29 -16.20 3.93 2.62
C GLY A 29 -15.50 2.70 2.04
N PHE A 30 -14.40 2.88 1.29
CA PHE A 30 -13.58 1.75 0.81
C PHE A 30 -12.61 1.25 1.87
N GLU A 31 -12.38 -0.06 1.90
CA GLU A 31 -11.27 -0.66 2.63
C GLU A 31 -10.04 -0.57 1.74
N VAL A 32 -8.99 0.11 2.18
CA VAL A 32 -7.83 0.43 1.31
C VAL A 32 -6.56 -0.11 1.92
N PHE A 33 -5.89 -0.98 1.18
CA PHE A 33 -4.50 -1.37 1.43
C PHE A 33 -3.57 -0.38 0.72
N CYS A 34 -2.71 0.28 1.48
CA CYS A 34 -1.71 1.22 0.98
C CYS A 34 -0.33 0.75 1.45
N PRO A 35 0.56 0.31 0.55
CA PRO A 35 1.89 -0.17 0.91
C PRO A 35 2.74 0.81 1.75
N ASN A 36 2.49 2.13 1.62
CA ASN A 36 3.14 3.16 2.43
C ASN A 36 2.85 3.06 3.94
N GLU A 37 1.72 2.45 4.31
CA GLU A 37 1.22 2.37 5.69
C GLU A 37 1.26 0.95 6.26
N SER A 38 1.58 -0.05 5.42
CA SER A 38 1.53 -1.46 5.81
C SER A 38 2.85 -1.94 6.40
N GLU A 39 2.75 -2.74 7.45
CA GLU A 39 3.84 -3.63 7.86
C GLU A 39 4.15 -4.61 6.72
N PRO A 40 5.44 -4.92 6.45
CA PRO A 40 6.62 -4.57 7.24
C PRO A 40 7.32 -3.25 6.83
N SER A 41 6.74 -2.48 5.90
CA SER A 41 7.37 -1.28 5.33
C SER A 41 7.32 -0.07 6.27
N SER A 42 6.36 -0.02 7.20
CA SER A 42 6.18 1.09 8.15
C SER A 42 7.10 1.06 9.38
N ASP A 43 7.46 -0.12 9.90
CA ASP A 43 8.32 -0.25 11.08
C ASP A 43 9.81 -0.40 10.71
N LYS A 44 10.52 0.73 10.73
CA LYS A 44 11.96 0.80 10.46
C LYS A 44 12.86 0.24 11.57
N THR A 45 12.29 -0.15 12.72
CA THR A 45 13.06 -0.72 13.84
C THR A 45 13.27 -2.23 13.70
N ARG A 46 12.52 -2.88 12.80
CA ARG A 46 12.62 -4.32 12.57
C ARG A 46 13.81 -4.67 11.69
N THR A 47 14.55 -5.68 12.14
CA THR A 47 15.75 -6.20 11.46
C THR A 47 15.52 -7.53 10.75
N ASP A 48 14.33 -8.11 10.90
CA ASP A 48 13.92 -9.39 10.32
C ASP A 48 13.06 -9.22 9.07
N ILE A 49 12.95 -7.99 8.55
CA ILE A 49 12.26 -7.72 7.29
C ILE A 49 13.09 -8.26 6.14
N THR A 50 12.51 -9.18 5.38
CA THR A 50 13.12 -9.75 4.18
C THR A 50 12.31 -9.35 2.94
N PRO A 51 12.94 -9.32 1.74
CA PRO A 51 12.20 -9.13 0.49
C PRO A 51 11.08 -10.16 0.30
N ARG A 52 11.26 -11.38 0.81
CA ARG A 52 10.23 -12.43 0.77
C ARG A 52 9.02 -12.07 1.61
N LEU A 53 9.22 -11.57 2.83
CA LEU A 53 8.13 -11.13 3.70
C LEU A 53 7.34 -9.97 3.08
N ILE A 54 8.03 -8.98 2.50
CA ILE A 54 7.38 -7.87 1.79
C ILE A 54 6.51 -8.41 0.64
N TYR A 55 7.08 -9.30 -0.19
CA TYR A 55 6.35 -9.92 -1.28
C TYR A 55 5.11 -10.69 -0.81
N ASP A 56 5.25 -11.51 0.25
CA ASP A 56 4.16 -12.35 0.75
C ASP A 56 2.99 -11.50 1.30
N VAL A 57 3.28 -10.36 1.96
CA VAL A 57 2.25 -9.41 2.41
C VAL A 57 1.57 -8.73 1.22
N ASP A 58 2.35 -8.21 0.27
CA ASP A 58 1.80 -7.49 -0.88
C ASP A 58 0.95 -8.41 -1.77
N ILE A 59 1.40 -9.65 -2.03
CA ILE A 59 0.65 -10.58 -2.87
C ILE A 59 -0.66 -11.02 -2.22
N GLU A 60 -0.68 -11.24 -0.89
CA GLU A 60 -1.91 -11.54 -0.15
C GLU A 60 -2.92 -10.37 -0.25
N ALA A 61 -2.44 -9.14 -0.14
CA ALA A 61 -3.27 -7.96 -0.28
C ALA A 61 -3.82 -7.78 -1.70
N VAL A 62 -3.00 -8.07 -2.73
CA VAL A 62 -3.44 -8.06 -4.14
C VAL A 62 -4.48 -9.15 -4.40
N GLU A 63 -4.25 -10.38 -3.95
CA GLU A 63 -5.15 -11.52 -4.18
C GLU A 63 -6.49 -11.36 -3.44
N SER A 64 -6.49 -10.67 -2.30
CA SER A 64 -7.70 -10.43 -1.50
C SER A 64 -8.48 -9.18 -1.89
N CYS A 65 -7.94 -8.30 -2.73
CA CYS A 65 -8.62 -7.08 -3.14
C CYS A 65 -9.71 -7.34 -4.18
N ASN A 66 -10.71 -6.45 -4.25
CA ASN A 66 -11.72 -6.47 -5.31
C ASN A 66 -11.24 -5.70 -6.55
N VAL A 67 -10.46 -4.63 -6.35
CA VAL A 67 -9.93 -3.77 -7.40
C VAL A 67 -8.52 -3.33 -7.04
N LEU A 68 -7.60 -3.44 -8.00
CA LEU A 68 -6.29 -2.83 -7.94
C LEU A 68 -6.32 -1.48 -8.68
N ILE A 69 -5.89 -0.42 -8.00
CA ILE A 69 -5.72 0.91 -8.58
C ILE A 69 -4.22 1.13 -8.77
N CYS A 70 -3.78 1.30 -10.01
CA CYS A 70 -2.36 1.48 -10.33
C CYS A 70 -2.08 2.93 -10.74
N GLN A 71 -1.16 3.56 -10.01
CA GLN A 71 -0.63 4.88 -10.30
C GLN A 71 0.60 4.72 -11.21
N VAL A 72 0.51 5.25 -12.44
CA VAL A 72 1.47 4.98 -13.53
C VAL A 72 2.38 6.17 -13.87
N SER A 73 2.31 7.29 -13.13
CA SER A 73 2.92 8.57 -13.56
C SER A 73 3.43 9.47 -12.44
#